data_AF-A0A2C9CAX9-F1
#
_entry.id   AF-A0A2C9CAX9-F1
#
_cell.length_a   1.000
_cell.length_b   1.000
_cell.length_c   1.000
_cell.angle_alpha   90.00
_cell.angle_beta   90.00
_cell.angle_gamma   90.00
#
_symmetry.space_group_name_H-M   'P 1'
#
loop_
_entity.id
_entity.type
_entity.pdbx_description
1 polymer ?
#
loop_
_entity_poly.entity_id
_entity_poly.type
_entity_poly.pdbx_seq_one_letter_code
_entity_poly.pdbx_strand_id
1 'polypeptide(L)'
;MRDTGIGIEDDEKDKIFSAFYRSNSTKDKDSNGAGIGIALTRRLVELHGGMVGVESNVDNGSIFWLTFPENECIKERTASGTQRFMRSNPSLIDLLFD
;
A
#
# COMPACT_ATOMS: atom_id res chain seq x y z
N MET A 1 3.15 7.07 -5.13
CA MET A 1 2.12 7.93 -5.77
C MET A 1 2.21 9.32 -5.18
N ARG A 2 2.10 10.39 -5.99
CA ARG A 2 2.16 11.79 -5.52
C ARG A 2 0.87 12.52 -5.86
N ASP A 3 0.36 13.32 -4.93
CA ASP A 3 -0.71 14.30 -5.16
C ASP A 3 -0.22 15.74 -4.92
N THR A 4 -1.05 16.73 -5.23
CA THR A 4 -0.78 18.17 -5.06
C THR A 4 -1.85 18.85 -4.18
N GLY A 5 -2.45 18.09 -3.26
CA GLY A 5 -3.49 18.59 -2.35
C GLY A 5 -2.93 19.42 -1.20
N ILE A 6 -3.74 19.61 -0.16
CA ILE A 6 -3.39 20.43 1.02
C ILE A 6 -2.27 19.80 1.90
N GLY A 7 -1.93 18.54 1.65
CA GLY A 7 -1.01 17.77 2.49
C GLY A 7 -1.69 17.16 3.72
N ILE A 8 -0.86 16.61 4.60
CA ILE A 8 -1.28 15.92 5.83
C ILE A 8 -0.35 16.40 6.96
N GLU A 9 -0.93 16.75 8.10
CA GLU A 9 -0.18 17.14 9.31
C GLU A 9 0.61 15.96 9.87
N ASP A 10 1.78 16.24 10.46
CA ASP A 10 2.69 15.19 10.97
C ASP A 10 2.03 14.29 12.01
N ASP A 11 1.19 14.86 12.89
CA ASP A 11 0.50 14.11 13.94
C ASP A 11 -0.72 13.32 13.43
N GLU A 12 -1.10 13.50 12.16
CA GLU A 12 -2.19 12.79 11.51
C GLU A 12 -1.71 11.65 10.61
N LYS A 13 -0.42 11.61 10.23
CA LYS A 13 0.15 10.65 9.26
C LYS A 13 -0.16 9.19 9.58
N ASP A 14 -0.15 8.80 10.86
CA ASP A 14 -0.53 7.43 11.25
C ASP A 14 -2.04 7.26 11.37
N LYS A 15 -2.74 8.31 11.80
CA LYS A 15 -4.18 8.30 12.06
C LYS A 15 -4.99 8.11 10.77
N ILE A 16 -4.54 8.65 9.64
CA ILE A 16 -5.24 8.51 8.35
C ILE A 16 -5.46 7.06 7.94
N PHE A 17 -4.60 6.13 8.41
CA PHE A 17 -4.72 4.71 8.13
C PHE A 17 -5.74 3.98 9.01
N SER A 18 -6.37 4.69 9.96
CA SER A 18 -7.44 4.15 10.79
C SER A 18 -8.78 4.21 10.05
N ALA A 19 -9.58 3.15 10.17
CA ALA A 19 -10.90 3.10 9.56
C ALA A 19 -11.77 4.26 10.08
N PHE A 20 -12.48 4.91 9.16
CA PHE A 20 -13.36 6.06 9.43
C PHE A 20 -12.65 7.35 9.87
N TYR A 21 -11.31 7.37 9.92
CA TYR A 21 -10.60 8.61 10.22
C TYR A 21 -10.70 9.60 9.06
N ARG A 22 -10.92 10.87 9.41
CA ARG A 22 -10.90 12.00 8.49
C ARG A 22 -10.17 13.16 9.16
N SER A 23 -9.14 13.68 8.49
CA SER A 23 -8.40 14.84 8.98
C SER A 23 -9.33 16.05 9.14
N ASN A 24 -9.10 16.82 10.20
CA ASN A 24 -9.86 18.04 10.46
C ASN A 24 -9.72 19.08 9.32
N SER A 25 -8.59 19.07 8.62
CA SER A 25 -8.27 19.96 7.48
C SER A 25 -9.15 19.70 6.25
N THR A 26 -9.90 18.60 6.24
CA THR A 26 -10.82 18.20 5.15
C THR A 26 -12.30 18.43 5.48
N LYS A 27 -12.62 18.92 6.68
CA LYS A 27 -14.01 19.08 7.14
C LYS A 27 -14.81 20.15 6.40
N ASP A 28 -14.14 21.10 5.75
CA ASP A 28 -14.81 22.28 5.16
C ASP A 28 -15.03 22.23 3.64
N LYS A 29 -14.73 21.12 2.95
CA LYS A 29 -14.97 21.03 1.49
C LYS A 29 -15.42 19.64 1.10
N ASP A 30 -16.70 19.49 0.74
CA ASP A 30 -17.36 18.57 -0.22
C ASP A 30 -16.75 17.18 -0.51
N SER A 31 -15.91 16.64 0.37
CA SER A 31 -15.20 15.40 0.17
C SER A 31 -16.09 14.26 0.65
N ASN A 32 -16.73 13.59 -0.31
CA ASN A 32 -17.72 12.56 -0.07
C ASN A 32 -17.07 11.18 0.21
N GLY A 33 -16.18 11.13 1.23
CA GLY A 33 -15.40 9.94 1.58
C GLY A 33 -15.64 9.48 3.02
N ALA A 34 -15.95 8.20 3.20
CA ALA A 34 -16.17 7.60 4.53
C ALA A 34 -14.88 7.30 5.32
N GLY A 35 -13.69 7.59 4.78
CA GLY A 35 -12.42 7.27 5.43
C GLY A 35 -12.07 5.77 5.45
N ILE A 36 -12.55 5.01 4.46
CA ILE A 36 -12.36 3.54 4.40
C ILE A 36 -11.20 3.15 3.48
N GLY A 37 -11.02 3.86 2.37
CA GLY A 37 -10.12 3.44 1.29
C GLY A 37 -8.69 3.19 1.74
N ILE A 38 -8.07 4.16 2.42
CA ILE A 38 -6.66 4.06 2.84
C ILE A 38 -6.46 3.03 3.96
N ALA A 39 -7.44 2.87 4.85
CA ALA A 39 -7.40 1.85 5.90
C ALA A 39 -7.45 0.44 5.29
N LEU A 40 -8.30 0.23 4.28
CA LEU A 40 -8.34 -1.01 3.51
C LEU A 40 -7.02 -1.24 2.76
N THR A 41 -6.47 -0.21 2.11
CA THR A 41 -5.17 -0.32 1.43
C THR A 41 -4.08 -0.79 2.37
N ARG A 42 -3.96 -0.20 3.57
CA ARG A 42 -2.99 -0.65 4.57
C ARG A 42 -3.19 -2.11 4.93
N ARG A 43 -4.43 -2.52 5.19
CA ARG A 43 -4.72 -3.91 5.53
C ARG A 43 -4.33 -4.87 4.41
N LEU A 44 -4.62 -4.52 3.16
CA LEU A 44 -4.24 -5.34 2.01
C LEU A 44 -2.73 -5.44 1.89
N VAL A 45 -2.01 -4.32 2.01
CA VAL A 45 -0.54 -4.29 1.91
C VAL A 45 0.10 -5.13 3.02
N GLU A 46 -0.36 -4.98 4.27
CA GLU A 46 0.10 -5.78 5.41
C GLU A 46 -0.20 -7.28 5.23
N LEU A 47 -1.36 -7.64 4.66
CA LEU A 47 -1.69 -9.04 4.34
C LEU A 47 -0.74 -9.66 3.32
N HIS A 48 -0.10 -8.85 2.47
CA HIS A 48 0.92 -9.30 1.52
C HIS A 48 2.34 -9.23 2.11
N GLY A 49 2.47 -8.99 3.42
CA GLY A 49 3.76 -8.81 4.09
C GLY A 49 4.46 -7.50 3.74
N GLY A 50 3.75 -6.57 3.10
CA GLY A 50 4.26 -5.27 2.71
C GLY A 50 4.12 -4.21 3.80
N MET A 51 4.61 -3.01 3.50
CA MET A 51 4.42 -1.81 4.32
C MET A 51 3.85 -0.68 3.48
N VAL A 52 3.11 0.23 4.12
CA VAL A 52 2.59 1.46 3.52
C VAL A 52 2.92 2.64 4.41
N GLY A 53 3.13 3.80 3.80
CA GLY A 53 3.21 5.04 4.53
C GLY A 53 2.98 6.25 3.65
N VAL A 54 3.12 7.42 4.26
CA VAL A 54 2.96 8.71 3.61
C VAL A 54 4.09 9.65 4.03
N GLU A 55 4.61 10.37 3.06
CA GLU A 55 5.46 11.54 3.26
C GLU A 55 4.65 12.76 2.81
N SER A 56 4.55 13.77 3.65
CA SER A 56 3.90 15.04 3.29
C SER A 56 4.68 16.18 3.90
N ASN A 57 4.67 17.29 3.17
CA ASN A 57 4.93 18.62 3.71
C ASN A 57 3.62 19.39 3.52
N VAL A 58 3.08 19.94 4.61
CA VAL A 58 1.88 20.78 4.59
C VAL A 58 2.01 21.82 3.46
N ASP A 59 0.93 22.04 2.72
CA ASP A 59 0.83 22.90 1.52
C ASP A 59 1.56 22.44 0.24
N ASN A 60 2.13 21.22 0.19
CA ASN A 60 2.78 20.69 -1.01
C ASN A 60 2.23 19.33 -1.50
N GLY A 61 1.06 18.91 -1.02
CA GLY A 61 0.49 17.60 -1.29
C GLY A 61 1.15 16.47 -0.49
N SER A 62 0.91 15.23 -0.91
CA SER A 62 1.43 14.03 -0.23
C SER A 62 2.04 13.02 -1.21
N ILE A 63 2.95 12.20 -0.69
CA ILE A 63 3.57 11.07 -1.38
C ILE A 63 3.23 9.81 -0.59
N PHE A 64 2.39 8.96 -1.16
CA PHE A 64 2.08 7.63 -0.62
C PHE A 64 3.03 6.60 -1.21
N TRP A 65 3.59 5.74 -0.36
CA TRP A 65 4.49 4.68 -0.76
C TRP A 65 4.03 3.33 -0.24
N LEU A 66 4.36 2.28 -1.00
CA LEU A 66 4.11 0.88 -0.68
C LEU A 66 5.40 0.10 -0.89
N THR A 67 5.72 -0.83 0.00
CA THR A 67 6.79 -1.82 -0.17
C THR A 67 6.22 -3.21 -0.03
N PHE A 68 6.81 -4.18 -0.71
CA PHE A 68 6.46 -5.59 -0.62
C PHE A 68 7.75 -6.40 -0.50
N PRO A 69 7.72 -7.56 0.18
CA PRO A 69 8.85 -8.46 0.21
C PRO A 69 9.14 -8.96 -1.21
N GLU A 70 10.41 -9.07 -1.55
CA GLU A 70 10.79 -9.73 -2.80
C GLU A 70 10.47 -11.22 -2.69
N ASN A 71 9.74 -11.75 -3.66
CA ASN A 71 9.56 -13.19 -3.76
C ASN A 71 10.89 -13.81 -4.17
N GLU A 72 11.39 -14.74 -3.35
CA GLU A 72 12.52 -15.60 -3.69
C GLU A 72 12.22 -16.31 -5.02
N CYS A 73 12.88 -15.87 -6.08
CA CYS A 73 12.79 -16.49 -7.40
C CYS A 73 13.71 -17.71 -7.43
N ILE A 74 13.13 -18.91 -7.33
CA ILE A 74 13.93 -20.14 -7.46
C ILE A 74 14.27 -20.31 -8.93
N LYS A 75 15.55 -20.15 -9.25
CA LYS A 75 16.09 -20.45 -10.58
C LYS A 75 16.39 -21.94 -10.66
N GLU A 76 15.41 -22.75 -11.04
CA GLU A 76 15.70 -24.14 -11.42
C GLU A 76 16.38 -24.17 -12.80
N ARG A 77 17.57 -24.76 -12.87
CA ARG A 77 18.16 -25.18 -14.14
C ARG A 77 17.49 -26.47 -14.58
N THR A 78 16.57 -26.41 -15.53
CA THR A 78 16.08 -27.63 -16.18
C THR A 78 17.15 -28.19 -17.12
N ALA A 79 17.22 -29.52 -17.24
CA ALA A 79 18.17 -30.22 -18.10
C ALA A 79 18.06 -29.87 -19.60
N SER A 80 16.98 -29.20 -20.01
CA SER A 80 16.70 -28.77 -21.39
C SER A 80 17.22 -27.37 -21.72
N GLY A 81 17.87 -26.66 -20.79
CA GLY A 81 18.34 -25.29 -21.00
C GLY A 81 17.22 -24.22 -20.95
N THR A 82 15.97 -24.62 -20.75
CA THR A 82 14.83 -23.71 -20.53
C THR A 82 14.81 -23.27 -19.06
N GLN A 83 15.05 -21.99 -18.79
CA GLN A 83 14.81 -21.45 -17.45
C GLN A 83 13.30 -21.41 -17.19
N ARG A 84 12.83 -22.19 -16.23
CA ARG A 84 11.48 -22.07 -15.69
C ARG A 84 11.57 -21.27 -14.39
N PHE A 85 10.89 -20.13 -14.34
CA PHE A 85 10.75 -19.35 -13.12
C PHE A 85 9.64 -19.98 -12.29
N MET A 86 9.99 -20.62 -11.17
CA MET A 86 9.02 -21.11 -10.18
C MET A 86 9.10 -20.21 -8.95
N ARG A 87 7.95 -19.72 -8.49
CA ARG A 87 7.87 -18.95 -7.24
C ARG A 87 8.09 -19.91 -6.07
N SER A 88 9.00 -19.56 -5.16
CA SER A 88 9.35 -20.36 -3.96
C SER A 88 8.19 -20.51 -2.97
N ASN A 89 7.34 -19.50 -2.86
CA ASN A 89 6.20 -19.45 -1.94
C ASN A 89 4.97 -18.94 -2.70
N PRO A 90 3.89 -19.74 -2.81
CA PRO A 90 2.61 -19.21 -3.26
C PRO A 90 2.12 -18.21 -2.20
N SER A 91 1.82 -16.99 -2.64
CA SER A 91 1.17 -16.01 -1.77
C SER A 91 -0.24 -16.51 -1.41
N LEU A 92 -0.81 -16.02 -0.30
CA LEU A 92 -2.20 -16.33 0.06
C LEU A 92 -3.22 -15.98 -1.05
N ILE A 93 -2.86 -15.06 -1.95
CA ILE A 93 -3.66 -14.74 -3.15
C ILE A 93 -3.58 -15.85 -4.19
N ASP A 94 -2.39 -16.44 -4.39
CA ASP A 94 -2.23 -17.53 -5.35
C ASP A 94 -3.09 -18.76 -4.96
N LEU A 95 -3.32 -18.97 -3.66
CA LEU A 95 -4.20 -20.03 -3.13
C LEU A 95 -5.71 -19.71 -3.19
N LEU A 96 -6.08 -18.45 -3.38
CA LEU A 96 -7.49 -17.99 -3.41
C LEU A 96 -8.08 -17.94 -4.82
N PHE A 97 -7.23 -17.97 -5.85
CA PHE A 97 -7.62 -17.88 -7.27
C PHE A 97 -7.27 -19.13 -8.09
N ASP A 98 -6.97 -20.25 -7.41
CA ASP A 98 -6.88 -21.61 -7.98
C ASP A 98 -8.22 -22.37 -7.87
#